data_AF-A0AAU3Q9U6-F1
#
_entry.id   AF-A0AAU3Q9U6-F1
#
_cell.length_a   1.000
_cell.length_b   1.000
_cell.length_c   1.000
_cell.angle_alpha   90.00
_cell.angle_beta   90.00
_cell.angle_gamma   90.00
#
_symmetry.space_group_name_H-M   'P 1'
#
loop_
_entity.id
_entity.type
_entity.pdbx_description
1 polymer ?
#
loop_
_entity_poly.entity_id
_entity_poly.type
_entity_poly.pdbx_seq_one_letter_code
_entity_poly.pdbx_strand_id
1 'polypeptide(L)'
;MIDLVECHVLPLVRAHNVRLVEVARAGPENEDGIVVLQDTRQPYRMHCDAEEHGFYALSKENRVTGTMPQRSGTRKCTLKFKGWPMDTWRDRELGTRPYFHVIGYNADESKRIENEPVLALGGHRTMAYPVHESGWTRQDCREYLYEIFGVWWPKSLCAECCYVSKREWSEHLSRMLAAPEQAARHLVDEYCAVALNSKSGLFGPDETLDERLRAAGAREILDLATRTILHSPWALYRVRRVYFAPAVAWRSVHTVHRGTPDETGRVLRWLARKVKVTPVTDTRAHTRLWLAQRPPDSKTYPQVECFFVAAPANVADKQRDTFENHWVAHASDALRERDVQAADYLYRRARPRTAHTSTITAA
;
A
#
# COMPACT_ATOMS: atom_id res chain seq x y z
N MET A 1 -9.52 -9.82 17.36
CA MET A 1 -10.29 -8.55 17.42
C MET A 1 -11.60 -8.69 16.68
N ILE A 2 -11.58 -9.17 15.43
CA ILE A 2 -12.81 -9.54 14.70
C ILE A 2 -13.62 -10.54 15.54
N ASP A 3 -12.98 -11.58 16.05
CA ASP A 3 -13.62 -12.55 16.94
C ASP A 3 -14.25 -11.91 18.19
N LEU A 4 -13.62 -10.86 18.76
CA LEU A 4 -14.21 -10.14 19.90
C LEU A 4 -15.47 -9.37 19.49
N VAL A 5 -15.46 -8.74 18.31
CA VAL A 5 -16.63 -8.04 17.76
C VAL A 5 -17.76 -9.04 17.49
N GLU A 6 -17.45 -10.18 16.87
CA GLU A 6 -18.44 -11.21 16.55
C GLU A 6 -19.03 -11.86 17.81
N CYS A 7 -18.19 -12.14 18.81
CA CYS A 7 -18.61 -12.77 20.07
C CYS A 7 -19.36 -11.83 21.01
N HIS A 8 -19.00 -10.54 21.07
CA HIS A 8 -19.50 -9.62 22.10
C HIS A 8 -20.35 -8.46 21.57
N VAL A 9 -20.03 -7.91 20.39
CA VAL A 9 -20.71 -6.72 19.85
C VAL A 9 -21.89 -7.09 18.95
N LEU A 10 -21.70 -8.03 18.01
CA LEU A 10 -22.79 -8.44 17.11
C LEU A 10 -24.03 -8.97 17.86
N PRO A 11 -23.92 -9.73 18.96
CA PRO A 11 -25.08 -10.11 19.76
C PRO A 11 -25.86 -8.91 20.32
N LEU A 12 -25.18 -7.85 20.76
CA LEU A 12 -25.82 -6.63 21.25
C LEU A 12 -26.52 -5.88 20.11
N VAL A 13 -25.88 -5.78 18.94
CA VAL A 13 -26.48 -5.20 17.74
C VAL A 13 -27.79 -5.91 17.39
N ARG A 14 -27.80 -7.25 17.43
CA ARG A 14 -29.00 -8.07 17.21
C ARG A 14 -30.07 -7.85 18.29
N ALA A 15 -29.67 -7.90 19.56
CA ALA A 15 -30.58 -7.76 20.71
C ALA A 15 -31.30 -6.41 20.71
N HIS A 16 -30.62 -5.35 20.29
CA HIS A 16 -31.18 -4.00 20.18
C HIS A 16 -31.76 -3.69 18.78
N ASN A 17 -31.83 -4.68 17.89
CA ASN A 17 -32.32 -4.56 16.52
C ASN A 17 -31.66 -3.40 15.76
N VAL A 18 -30.36 -3.18 15.97
CA VAL A 18 -29.57 -2.13 15.30
C VAL A 18 -29.18 -2.62 13.90
N ARG A 19 -29.39 -1.78 12.87
CA ARG A 19 -28.99 -2.09 11.49
C ARG A 19 -27.48 -1.89 11.37
N LEU A 20 -26.76 -2.97 11.11
CA LEU A 20 -25.35 -2.94 10.75
C LEU A 20 -25.22 -2.95 9.24
N VAL A 21 -24.41 -2.05 8.71
CA VAL A 21 -24.05 -2.00 7.30
C VAL A 21 -22.54 -2.03 7.17
N GLU A 22 -22.03 -3.00 6.42
CA GLU A 22 -20.64 -3.07 6.02
C GLU A 22 -20.51 -2.67 4.55
N VAL A 23 -19.63 -1.71 4.28
CA VAL A 23 -19.37 -1.22 2.92
C VAL A 23 -17.88 -1.19 2.65
N ALA A 24 -17.53 -1.51 1.41
CA ALA A 24 -16.16 -1.46 0.92
C ALA A 24 -16.11 -0.90 -0.51
N ARG A 25 -14.92 -0.61 -1.02
CA ARG A 25 -14.74 -0.22 -2.42
C ARG A 25 -14.91 -1.42 -3.32
N ALA A 26 -15.51 -1.23 -4.49
CA ALA A 26 -15.51 -2.26 -5.54
C ALA A 26 -14.20 -2.27 -6.33
N GLY A 27 -13.52 -1.12 -6.45
CA GLY A 27 -12.28 -1.00 -7.20
C GLY A 27 -11.41 0.20 -6.78
N PRO A 28 -10.25 0.38 -7.47
CA PRO A 28 -9.30 1.45 -7.19
C PRO A 28 -9.86 2.86 -7.45
N GLU A 29 -10.77 3.01 -8.39
CA GLU A 29 -11.34 4.29 -8.81
C GLU A 29 -12.71 4.53 -8.16
N ASN A 30 -13.19 5.77 -8.16
CA ASN A 30 -14.48 6.10 -7.55
C ASN A 30 -15.65 5.62 -8.41
N GLU A 31 -15.43 5.59 -9.73
CA GLU A 31 -16.35 5.14 -10.76
C GLU A 31 -16.68 3.65 -10.62
N ASP A 32 -15.76 2.87 -10.03
CA ASP A 32 -15.99 1.45 -9.73
C ASP A 32 -17.11 1.27 -8.68
N GLY A 33 -17.39 2.29 -7.87
CA GLY A 33 -18.44 2.25 -6.87
C GLY A 33 -18.08 1.52 -5.57
N ILE A 34 -19.11 1.13 -4.84
CA ILE A 34 -19.01 0.44 -3.54
C ILE A 34 -19.66 -0.94 -3.61
N VAL A 35 -19.22 -1.83 -2.74
CA VAL A 35 -19.87 -3.11 -2.44
C VAL A 35 -20.49 -3.01 -1.05
N VAL A 36 -21.75 -3.41 -0.91
CA VAL A 36 -22.41 -3.61 0.39
C VAL A 36 -22.22 -5.06 0.77
N LEU A 37 -21.38 -5.33 1.79
CA LEU A 37 -21.00 -6.67 2.20
C LEU A 37 -22.09 -7.31 3.08
N GLN A 38 -22.71 -6.49 3.94
CA GLN A 38 -23.94 -6.84 4.60
C GLN A 38 -24.74 -5.58 4.92
N ASP A 39 -26.05 -5.75 4.98
CA ASP A 39 -27.00 -4.74 5.43
C ASP A 39 -28.14 -5.46 6.16
N THR A 40 -28.02 -5.55 7.49
CA THR A 40 -28.89 -6.41 8.27
C THR A 40 -29.02 -5.94 9.72
N ARG A 41 -30.13 -6.30 10.35
CA ARG A 41 -30.31 -6.19 11.81
C ARG A 41 -29.95 -7.49 12.54
N GLN A 42 -29.57 -8.52 11.79
CA GLN A 42 -29.18 -9.84 12.26
C GLN A 42 -27.75 -10.20 11.83
N PRO A 43 -26.71 -9.39 12.12
CA PRO A 43 -25.34 -9.71 11.71
C PRO A 43 -24.76 -10.84 12.56
N TYR A 44 -24.07 -11.80 11.93
CA TYR A 44 -23.41 -12.93 12.61
C TYR A 44 -21.90 -12.97 12.43
N ARG A 45 -21.38 -12.36 11.37
CA ARG A 45 -19.95 -12.29 11.05
C ARG A 45 -19.59 -10.93 10.47
N MET A 46 -18.32 -10.58 10.54
CA MET A 46 -17.70 -9.45 9.86
C MET A 46 -17.08 -9.91 8.53
N HIS A 47 -17.08 -9.05 7.53
CA HIS A 47 -16.60 -9.40 6.18
C HIS A 47 -15.25 -8.73 5.91
N CYS A 48 -14.19 -9.24 6.56
CA CYS A 48 -12.86 -8.61 6.53
C CYS A 48 -11.92 -9.14 5.44
N ASP A 49 -12.21 -10.31 4.86
CA ASP A 49 -11.39 -10.89 3.80
C ASP A 49 -11.85 -10.40 2.41
N ALA A 50 -10.95 -9.71 1.73
CA ALA A 50 -11.21 -9.10 0.43
C ALA A 50 -11.34 -10.13 -0.71
N GLU A 51 -10.63 -11.25 -0.60
CA GLU A 51 -10.66 -12.32 -1.60
C GLU A 51 -11.94 -13.15 -1.42
N GLU A 52 -12.34 -13.45 -0.19
CA GLU A 52 -13.60 -14.15 0.11
C GLU A 52 -14.83 -13.33 -0.30
N HIS A 53 -14.81 -12.01 -0.04
CA HIS A 53 -16.00 -11.16 -0.17
C HIS A 53 -15.99 -10.22 -1.39
N GLY A 54 -14.94 -10.27 -2.21
CA GLY A 54 -14.92 -9.59 -3.51
C GLY A 54 -14.89 -8.06 -3.42
N PHE A 55 -14.12 -7.49 -2.49
CA PHE A 55 -13.92 -6.04 -2.40
C PHE A 55 -12.47 -5.62 -2.62
N TYR A 56 -12.27 -4.32 -2.90
CA TYR A 56 -10.95 -3.75 -3.14
C TYR A 56 -10.31 -3.23 -1.85
N ALA A 57 -9.39 -4.01 -1.28
CA ALA A 57 -8.69 -3.69 -0.05
C ALA A 57 -7.49 -2.75 -0.22
N LEU A 58 -7.14 -2.06 0.86
CA LEU A 58 -5.95 -1.19 0.94
C LEU A 58 -4.64 -1.97 0.67
N SER A 59 -4.53 -3.22 1.12
CA SER A 59 -3.34 -4.04 0.84
C SER A 59 -3.16 -4.30 -0.66
N LYS A 60 -4.25 -4.56 -1.38
CA LYS A 60 -4.24 -4.70 -2.84
C LYS A 60 -3.79 -3.40 -3.53
N GLU A 61 -4.27 -2.24 -3.07
CA GLU A 61 -3.80 -0.93 -3.57
C GLU A 61 -2.30 -0.72 -3.36
N ASN A 62 -1.82 -0.93 -2.12
CA ASN A 62 -0.41 -0.75 -1.80
C ASN A 62 0.49 -1.66 -2.66
N ARG A 63 0.08 -2.92 -2.82
CA ARG A 63 0.75 -3.92 -3.63
C ARG A 63 0.78 -3.56 -5.11
N VAL A 64 -0.39 -3.33 -5.71
CA VAL A 64 -0.53 -3.02 -7.14
C VAL A 64 0.19 -1.72 -7.49
N THR A 65 0.20 -0.75 -6.59
CA THR A 65 0.91 0.52 -6.81
C THR A 65 2.39 0.45 -6.42
N GLY A 66 2.85 -0.59 -5.71
CA GLY A 66 4.21 -0.62 -5.18
C GLY A 66 4.52 0.57 -4.28
N THR A 67 3.56 0.95 -3.42
CA THR A 67 3.73 2.06 -2.48
C THR A 67 3.32 1.66 -1.07
N MET A 68 4.04 2.19 -0.08
CA MET A 68 3.74 2.00 1.33
C MET A 68 3.39 3.32 2.02
N PRO A 69 2.44 3.33 2.95
CA PRO A 69 2.11 4.52 3.75
C PRO A 69 3.24 4.81 4.75
N GLN A 70 4.02 5.88 4.54
CA GLN A 70 5.16 6.21 5.41
C GLN A 70 4.88 7.27 6.49
N ARG A 71 3.82 8.08 6.32
CA ARG A 71 3.49 9.17 7.24
C ARG A 71 1.99 9.32 7.41
N SER A 72 1.55 9.49 8.66
CA SER A 72 0.26 10.08 8.96
C SER A 72 0.30 11.55 8.52
N GLY A 73 -0.53 11.91 7.56
CA GLY A 73 -0.60 13.27 6.99
C GLY A 73 -2.02 13.55 6.54
N THR A 74 -2.21 13.79 5.24
CA THR A 74 -3.52 14.04 4.59
C THR A 74 -4.52 12.88 4.66
N ARG A 75 -4.29 11.87 5.50
CA ARG A 75 -5.18 10.73 5.80
C ARG A 75 -5.73 10.06 4.54
N LYS A 76 -4.92 9.99 3.47
CA LYS A 76 -5.37 9.51 2.14
C LYS A 76 -5.99 8.12 2.18
N CYS A 77 -5.39 7.17 2.90
CA CYS A 77 -5.96 5.82 3.03
C CYS A 77 -7.29 5.84 3.79
N THR A 78 -7.39 6.60 4.88
CA THR A 78 -8.64 6.78 5.63
C THR A 78 -9.72 7.39 4.73
N LEU A 79 -9.40 8.44 3.98
CA LEU A 79 -10.36 9.07 3.06
C LEU A 79 -10.78 8.11 1.95
N LYS A 80 -9.83 7.45 1.28
CA LYS A 80 -10.12 6.57 0.14
C LYS A 80 -10.85 5.28 0.53
N PHE A 81 -10.44 4.61 1.61
CA PHE A 81 -10.92 3.26 1.98
C PHE A 81 -11.91 3.23 3.15
N LYS A 82 -12.08 4.33 3.89
CA LYS A 82 -13.07 4.41 4.97
C LYS A 82 -14.10 5.50 4.69
N GLY A 83 -13.64 6.73 4.49
CA GLY A 83 -14.49 7.90 4.28
C GLY A 83 -15.38 7.75 3.06
N TRP A 84 -14.78 7.64 1.88
CA TRP A 84 -15.50 7.64 0.60
C TRP A 84 -16.55 6.51 0.48
N PRO A 85 -16.28 5.23 0.84
CA PRO A 85 -17.32 4.20 0.79
C PRO A 85 -18.49 4.48 1.73
N MET A 86 -18.20 4.93 2.96
CA MET A 86 -19.24 5.27 3.93
C MET A 86 -20.05 6.50 3.52
N ASP A 87 -19.39 7.54 2.99
CA ASP A 87 -20.04 8.75 2.47
C ASP A 87 -20.95 8.39 1.28
N THR A 88 -20.43 7.63 0.31
CA THR A 88 -21.20 7.18 -0.86
C THR A 88 -22.44 6.38 -0.48
N TRP A 89 -22.31 5.48 0.50
CA TRP A 89 -23.46 4.73 1.00
C TRP A 89 -24.47 5.64 1.71
N ARG A 90 -24.00 6.54 2.59
CA ARG A 90 -24.87 7.48 3.32
C ARG A 90 -25.61 8.41 2.38
N ASP A 91 -24.96 8.94 1.36
CA ASP A 91 -25.59 9.85 0.40
C ASP A 91 -26.73 9.14 -0.36
N ARG A 92 -26.55 7.86 -0.69
CA ARG A 92 -27.60 7.03 -1.33
C ARG A 92 -28.74 6.69 -0.38
N GLU A 93 -28.41 6.30 0.85
CA GLU A 93 -29.40 5.79 1.82
C GLU A 93 -30.16 6.93 2.50
N LEU A 94 -29.45 7.95 2.98
CA LEU A 94 -30.01 9.03 3.78
C LEU A 94 -30.43 10.22 2.94
N GLY A 95 -29.76 10.45 1.80
CA GLY A 95 -29.99 11.63 0.96
C GLY A 95 -29.77 12.93 1.74
N THR A 96 -30.74 13.82 1.69
CA THR A 96 -30.68 15.12 2.39
C THR A 96 -31.16 15.07 3.85
N ARG A 97 -31.53 13.89 4.36
CA ARG A 97 -32.08 13.77 5.71
C ARG A 97 -31.01 14.06 6.76
N PRO A 98 -31.28 14.94 7.75
CA PRO A 98 -30.36 15.16 8.83
C PRO A 98 -30.27 13.94 9.75
N TYR A 99 -29.09 13.67 10.31
CA TYR A 99 -28.88 12.55 11.24
C TYR A 99 -27.82 12.86 12.31
N PHE A 100 -27.89 12.15 13.43
CA PHE A 100 -26.82 12.19 14.43
C PHE A 100 -25.72 11.20 14.07
N HIS A 101 -24.47 11.64 14.17
CA HIS A 101 -23.29 10.82 13.95
C HIS A 101 -22.49 10.74 15.25
N VAL A 102 -22.65 9.61 15.94
CA VAL A 102 -22.02 9.36 17.23
C VAL A 102 -20.67 8.70 17.02
N ILE A 103 -19.60 9.27 17.58
CA ILE A 103 -18.25 8.69 17.55
C ILE A 103 -17.72 8.54 18.98
N GLY A 104 -17.19 7.36 19.30
CA GLY A 104 -16.62 7.03 20.61
C GLY A 104 -15.19 7.54 20.81
N TYR A 105 -14.90 8.81 20.53
CA TYR A 105 -13.64 9.42 20.97
C TYR A 105 -13.65 9.59 22.48
N ASN A 106 -12.56 9.23 23.15
CA ASN A 106 -12.36 9.41 24.58
C ASN A 106 -11.71 10.77 24.89
N ALA A 107 -11.59 11.13 26.17
CA ALA A 107 -11.03 12.40 26.63
C ALA A 107 -9.61 12.67 26.11
N ASP A 108 -8.79 11.62 25.96
CA ASP A 108 -7.40 11.70 25.46
C ASP A 108 -7.33 12.02 23.95
N GLU A 109 -8.47 11.94 23.24
CA GLU A 109 -8.58 12.15 21.81
C GLU A 109 -9.21 13.51 21.43
N SER A 110 -9.26 14.47 22.36
CA SER A 110 -9.82 15.83 22.17
C SER A 110 -9.37 16.51 20.86
N LYS A 111 -8.08 16.37 20.50
CA LYS A 111 -7.55 16.91 19.24
C LYS A 111 -8.23 16.37 17.98
N ARG A 112 -8.82 15.17 18.01
CA ARG A 112 -9.56 14.60 16.87
C ARG A 112 -10.89 15.31 16.64
N ILE A 113 -11.52 15.79 17.71
CA ILE A 113 -12.76 16.57 17.68
C ILE A 113 -12.46 17.97 17.15
N GLU A 114 -11.42 18.62 17.68
CA GLU A 114 -10.99 19.96 17.22
C GLU A 114 -10.63 19.98 15.72
N ASN A 115 -10.01 18.90 15.23
CA ASN A 115 -9.59 18.78 13.83
C ASN A 115 -10.69 18.18 12.92
N GLU A 116 -11.88 17.89 13.44
CA GLU A 116 -12.96 17.28 12.66
C GLU A 116 -13.43 18.14 11.46
N PRO A 117 -13.50 19.49 11.54
CA PRO A 117 -13.86 20.33 10.40
C PRO A 117 -12.93 20.16 9.19
N VAL A 118 -11.71 19.65 9.40
CA VAL A 118 -10.71 19.40 8.35
C VAL A 118 -11.03 18.12 7.56
N LEU A 119 -11.81 17.20 8.13
CA LEU A 119 -12.29 16.00 7.46
C LEU A 119 -13.75 16.20 7.06
N ALA A 120 -13.96 16.93 5.96
CA ALA A 120 -15.25 17.03 5.27
C ALA A 120 -15.67 15.65 4.72
N LEU A 121 -16.11 14.81 5.63
CA LEU A 121 -16.84 13.58 5.40
C LEU A 121 -18.30 14.03 5.20
N GLY A 122 -18.92 13.68 4.08
CA GLY A 122 -20.19 14.27 3.63
C GLY A 122 -21.41 14.06 4.55
N GLY A 123 -22.57 14.50 4.06
CA GLY A 123 -23.89 14.32 4.69
C GLY A 123 -24.35 15.45 5.62
N HIS A 124 -25.64 15.47 5.92
CA HIS A 124 -26.29 16.43 6.83
C HIS A 124 -26.22 15.95 8.29
N ARG A 125 -25.01 15.89 8.85
CA ARG A 125 -24.79 15.27 10.16
C ARG A 125 -24.68 16.26 11.31
N THR A 126 -25.15 15.84 12.47
CA THR A 126 -24.86 16.46 13.77
C THR A 126 -23.98 15.51 14.57
N MET A 127 -22.77 15.94 14.88
CA MET A 127 -21.78 15.11 15.59
C MET A 127 -22.07 15.05 17.08
N ALA A 128 -21.83 13.89 17.71
CA ALA A 128 -21.94 13.70 19.16
C ALA A 128 -20.80 12.82 19.69
N TYR A 129 -20.27 13.15 20.87
CA TYR A 129 -19.05 12.54 21.42
C TYR A 129 -19.24 12.09 22.88
N PRO A 130 -20.17 11.17 23.17
CA PRO A 130 -20.63 10.91 24.54
C PRO A 130 -19.53 10.41 25.48
N VAL A 131 -18.54 9.66 24.98
CA VAL A 131 -17.43 9.14 25.80
C VAL A 131 -16.46 10.27 26.20
N HIS A 132 -16.19 11.19 25.28
CA HIS A 132 -15.39 12.39 25.54
C HIS A 132 -16.11 13.34 26.50
N GLU A 133 -17.40 13.59 26.26
CA GLU A 133 -18.25 14.43 27.10
C GLU A 133 -18.36 13.89 28.54
N SER A 134 -18.31 12.57 28.70
CA SER A 134 -18.27 11.91 30.02
C SER A 134 -16.91 11.99 30.72
N GLY A 135 -15.88 12.56 30.07
CA GLY A 135 -14.53 12.68 30.60
C GLY A 135 -13.75 11.36 30.69
N TRP A 136 -14.22 10.29 30.04
CA TRP A 136 -13.59 8.98 30.13
C TRP A 136 -12.27 8.97 29.37
N THR A 137 -11.19 8.57 30.04
CA THR A 137 -9.89 8.30 29.43
C THR A 137 -9.91 6.97 28.67
N ARG A 138 -8.82 6.69 27.94
CA ARG A 138 -8.60 5.38 27.35
C ARG A 138 -8.61 4.26 28.39
N GLN A 139 -8.10 4.51 29.60
CA GLN A 139 -8.04 3.49 30.64
C GLN A 139 -9.44 3.18 31.19
N ASP A 140 -10.23 4.22 31.48
CA ASP A 140 -11.62 4.06 31.93
C ASP A 140 -12.44 3.24 30.93
N CYS A 141 -12.29 3.54 29.64
CA CYS A 141 -12.94 2.77 28.58
C CYS A 141 -12.53 1.28 28.60
N ARG A 142 -11.25 0.98 28.85
CA ARG A 142 -10.75 -0.40 28.87
C ARG A 142 -11.26 -1.17 30.08
N GLU A 143 -11.29 -0.53 31.24
CA GLU A 143 -11.80 -1.12 32.48
C GLU A 143 -13.29 -1.40 32.36
N TYR A 144 -14.07 -0.42 31.87
CA TYR A 144 -15.50 -0.60 31.60
C TYR A 144 -15.79 -1.78 30.65
N LEU A 145 -15.03 -1.89 29.55
CA LEU A 145 -15.19 -3.01 28.62
C LEU A 145 -14.79 -4.34 29.26
N TYR A 146 -13.78 -4.36 30.14
CA TYR A 146 -13.38 -5.56 30.86
C TYR A 146 -14.45 -5.98 31.88
N GLU A 147 -15.06 -5.05 32.60
CA GLU A 147 -16.14 -5.33 33.54
C GLU A 147 -17.37 -5.94 32.84
N ILE A 148 -17.70 -5.46 31.65
CA ILE A 148 -18.86 -5.97 30.89
C ILE A 148 -18.57 -7.30 30.21
N PHE A 149 -17.41 -7.43 29.57
CA PHE A 149 -17.14 -8.56 28.67
C PHE A 149 -16.18 -9.60 29.25
N GLY A 150 -15.53 -9.32 30.39
CA GLY A 150 -14.53 -10.18 31.00
C GLY A 150 -13.22 -10.29 30.21
N VAL A 151 -13.01 -9.45 29.19
CA VAL A 151 -11.87 -9.52 28.27
C VAL A 151 -11.26 -8.15 28.03
N TRP A 152 -9.93 -8.11 27.93
CA TRP A 152 -9.21 -6.88 27.61
C TRP A 152 -9.24 -6.61 26.10
N TRP A 153 -9.90 -5.53 25.72
CA TRP A 153 -10.01 -5.14 24.31
C TRP A 153 -8.70 -4.54 23.79
N PRO A 154 -8.12 -5.09 22.69
CA PRO A 154 -6.94 -4.52 22.06
C PRO A 154 -7.29 -3.22 21.33
N LYS A 155 -6.27 -2.37 21.11
CA LYS A 155 -6.43 -1.17 20.29
C LYS A 155 -6.86 -1.51 18.87
N SER A 156 -7.95 -0.90 18.39
CA SER A 156 -8.39 -1.03 17.01
C SER A 156 -7.38 -0.43 16.04
N LEU A 157 -6.89 -1.26 15.11
CA LEU A 157 -5.88 -0.93 14.12
C LEU A 157 -6.18 -1.73 12.86
N CYS A 158 -6.08 -1.08 11.70
CA CYS A 158 -6.35 -1.73 10.42
C CYS A 158 -5.34 -2.87 10.20
N ALA A 159 -5.84 -4.08 9.95
CA ALA A 159 -5.00 -5.25 9.69
C ALA A 159 -4.31 -5.15 8.31
N GLU A 160 -4.96 -4.50 7.35
CA GLU A 160 -4.45 -4.18 6.01
C GLU A 160 -3.38 -3.08 5.99
N CYS A 161 -3.25 -2.30 7.06
CA CYS A 161 -2.32 -1.19 7.14
C CYS A 161 -1.16 -1.55 8.07
N CYS A 162 0.00 -1.76 7.48
CA CYS A 162 1.27 -1.92 8.19
C CYS A 162 1.75 -0.64 8.89
N TYR A 163 1.18 0.53 8.57
CA TYR A 163 1.61 1.78 9.19
C TYR A 163 1.23 1.82 10.66
N VAL A 164 2.24 1.94 11.52
CA VAL A 164 2.10 2.25 12.94
C VAL A 164 3.14 3.29 13.35
N SER A 165 2.79 4.12 14.33
CA SER A 165 3.72 5.09 14.87
C SER A 165 4.90 4.38 15.57
N LYS A 166 6.10 4.96 15.51
CA LYS A 166 7.27 4.37 16.19
C LYS A 166 7.06 4.18 17.70
N ARG A 167 6.23 5.01 18.33
CA ARG A 167 5.89 4.96 19.75
C ARG A 167 5.06 3.73 20.13
N GLU A 168 4.28 3.21 19.20
CA GLU A 168 3.37 2.08 19.41
C GLU A 168 3.97 0.76 18.86
N TRP A 169 5.29 0.75 18.64
CA TRP A 169 5.96 -0.40 18.02
C TRP A 169 5.82 -1.69 18.83
N SER A 170 5.89 -1.64 20.16
CA SER A 170 5.75 -2.83 21.02
C SER A 170 4.40 -3.52 20.83
N GLU A 171 3.30 -2.76 20.92
CA GLU A 171 1.95 -3.27 20.68
C GLU A 171 1.78 -3.80 19.25
N HIS A 172 2.40 -3.11 18.28
CA HIS A 172 2.33 -3.56 16.89
C HIS A 172 3.09 -4.85 16.64
N LEU A 173 4.29 -4.97 17.19
CA LEU A 173 5.12 -6.16 17.10
C LEU A 173 4.38 -7.36 17.69
N SER A 174 3.76 -7.24 18.88
CA SER A 174 2.96 -8.32 19.46
C SER A 174 1.83 -8.78 18.54
N ARG A 175 1.20 -7.86 17.81
CA ARG A 175 0.15 -8.19 16.83
C ARG A 175 0.71 -8.87 15.58
N MET A 176 1.86 -8.42 15.09
CA MET A 176 2.54 -9.06 13.97
C MET A 176 2.97 -10.49 14.32
N LEU A 177 3.46 -10.70 15.54
CA LEU A 177 3.81 -12.03 16.05
C LEU A 177 2.58 -12.93 16.21
N ALA A 178 1.41 -12.36 16.57
CA ALA A 178 0.15 -13.10 16.66
C ALA A 178 -0.46 -13.42 15.29
N ALA A 179 -0.03 -12.76 14.21
CA ALA A 179 -0.53 -12.96 12.85
C ALA A 179 0.62 -12.93 11.82
N PRO A 180 1.54 -13.91 11.88
CA PRO A 180 2.82 -13.86 11.17
C PRO A 180 2.67 -13.86 9.64
N GLU A 181 1.67 -14.55 9.10
CA GLU A 181 1.39 -14.57 7.66
C GLU A 181 0.97 -13.19 7.13
N GLN A 182 0.10 -12.49 7.87
CA GLN A 182 -0.32 -11.14 7.50
C GLN A 182 0.85 -10.16 7.60
N ALA A 183 1.68 -10.27 8.64
CA ALA A 183 2.88 -9.47 8.80
C ALA A 183 3.90 -9.72 7.66
N ALA A 184 4.05 -10.97 7.23
CA ALA A 184 4.93 -11.32 6.12
C ALA A 184 4.48 -10.67 4.80
N ARG A 185 3.17 -10.62 4.52
CA ARG A 185 2.63 -9.91 3.34
C ARG A 185 3.03 -8.43 3.33
N HIS A 186 2.96 -7.75 4.48
CA HIS A 186 3.39 -6.36 4.62
C HIS A 186 4.88 -6.17 4.32
N LEU A 187 5.71 -7.13 4.72
CA LEU A 187 7.15 -7.12 4.44
C LEU A 187 7.43 -7.32 2.95
N VAL A 188 6.69 -8.20 2.26
CA VAL A 188 6.80 -8.36 0.80
C VAL A 188 6.36 -7.09 0.06
N ASP A 189 5.27 -6.46 0.50
CA ASP A 189 4.78 -5.21 -0.09
C ASP A 189 5.80 -4.07 0.12
N GLU A 190 6.44 -3.99 1.29
CA GLU A 190 7.54 -3.04 1.53
C GLU A 190 8.76 -3.34 0.65
N TYR A 191 9.18 -4.60 0.54
CA TYR A 191 10.30 -5.01 -0.31
C TYR A 191 10.13 -4.48 -1.75
N CYS A 192 8.92 -4.61 -2.30
CA CYS A 192 8.61 -4.13 -3.64
C CYS A 192 8.62 -2.59 -3.72
N ALA A 193 8.05 -1.91 -2.72
CA ALA A 193 8.06 -0.45 -2.64
C ALA A 193 9.49 0.11 -2.52
N VAL A 194 10.35 -0.52 -1.72
CA VAL A 194 11.75 -0.13 -1.54
C VAL A 194 12.55 -0.42 -2.81
N ALA A 195 12.32 -1.54 -3.50
CA ALA A 195 12.93 -1.81 -4.81
C ALA A 195 12.65 -0.66 -5.80
N LEU A 196 11.41 -0.21 -5.88
CA LEU A 196 11.02 0.91 -6.73
C LEU A 196 11.48 2.26 -6.17
N ASN A 197 11.66 2.44 -4.87
CA ASN A 197 12.12 3.70 -4.29
C ASN A 197 12.88 3.41 -3.00
N SER A 198 14.20 3.58 -3.00
CA SER A 198 15.01 3.33 -1.80
C SER A 198 14.58 4.19 -0.60
N LYS A 199 13.86 5.30 -0.81
CA LYS A 199 13.31 6.13 0.26
C LYS A 199 11.91 5.71 0.74
N SER A 200 11.38 4.56 0.31
CA SER A 200 10.02 4.09 0.61
C SER A 200 9.90 3.16 1.83
N GLY A 201 10.90 3.10 2.72
CA GLY A 201 10.80 2.34 3.96
C GLY A 201 9.60 2.78 4.82
N LEU A 202 8.90 1.82 5.41
CA LEU A 202 7.66 2.00 6.16
C LEU A 202 7.81 3.00 7.32
N PHE A 203 8.99 3.02 7.94
CA PHE A 203 9.32 3.89 9.08
C PHE A 203 10.12 5.14 8.68
N GLY A 204 10.10 5.45 7.38
CA GLY A 204 10.77 6.59 6.77
C GLY A 204 11.86 6.16 5.78
N PRO A 205 12.57 7.12 5.16
CA PRO A 205 13.64 6.82 4.21
C PRO A 205 14.76 5.95 4.79
N ASP A 206 15.00 6.09 6.10
CA ASP A 206 16.17 5.54 6.79
C ASP A 206 15.87 4.24 7.52
N GLU A 207 14.61 3.78 7.57
CA GLU A 207 14.22 2.62 8.36
C GLU A 207 13.06 1.84 7.72
N THR A 208 13.22 0.54 7.64
CA THR A 208 12.29 -0.44 7.05
C THR A 208 11.63 -1.32 8.12
N LEU A 209 10.56 -2.00 7.75
CA LEU A 209 9.96 -3.05 8.56
C LEU A 209 10.91 -4.25 8.69
N ASP A 210 11.63 -4.61 7.63
CA ASP A 210 12.66 -5.68 7.66
C ASP A 210 13.68 -5.46 8.79
N GLU A 211 14.30 -4.28 8.83
CA GLU A 211 15.32 -3.90 9.82
C GLU A 211 14.76 -4.00 11.25
N ARG A 212 13.52 -3.56 11.48
CA ARG A 212 12.87 -3.65 12.80
C ARG A 212 12.53 -5.08 13.21
N LEU A 213 12.01 -5.89 12.29
CA LEU A 213 11.67 -7.29 12.56
C LEU A 213 12.93 -8.12 12.83
N ARG A 214 14.05 -7.83 12.14
CA ARG A 214 15.36 -8.42 12.45
C ARG A 214 15.84 -8.03 13.84
N ALA A 215 15.78 -6.75 14.19
CA ALA A 215 16.15 -6.28 15.51
C ALA A 215 15.29 -6.91 16.63
N ALA A 216 14.02 -7.17 16.35
CA ALA A 216 13.09 -7.85 17.25
C ALA A 216 13.22 -9.38 17.29
N GLY A 217 14.05 -9.99 16.43
CA GLY A 217 14.19 -11.44 16.36
C GLY A 217 12.95 -12.18 15.83
N ALA A 218 12.09 -11.52 15.05
CA ALA A 218 10.83 -12.07 14.54
C ALA A 218 11.05 -13.04 13.35
N ARG A 219 11.77 -14.15 13.60
CA ARG A 219 12.26 -15.10 12.58
C ARG A 219 11.16 -15.67 11.70
N GLU A 220 10.04 -16.11 12.30
CA GLU A 220 8.94 -16.70 11.55
C GLU A 220 8.41 -15.78 10.45
N ILE A 221 8.22 -14.49 10.77
CA ILE A 221 7.73 -13.48 9.81
C ILE A 221 8.76 -13.27 8.69
N LEU A 222 10.04 -13.17 9.04
CA LEU A 222 11.14 -12.99 8.09
C LEU A 222 11.28 -14.20 7.15
N ASP A 223 11.12 -15.42 7.67
CA ASP A 223 11.21 -16.66 6.92
C ASP A 223 10.00 -16.83 5.98
N LEU A 224 8.80 -16.50 6.45
CA LEU A 224 7.59 -16.45 5.61
C LEU A 224 7.73 -15.45 4.46
N ALA A 225 8.21 -14.24 4.75
CA ALA A 225 8.41 -13.22 3.72
C ALA A 225 9.51 -13.62 2.72
N THR A 226 10.63 -14.16 3.20
CA THR A 226 11.74 -14.64 2.35
C THR A 226 11.27 -15.74 1.41
N ARG A 227 10.56 -16.75 1.93
CA ARG A 227 9.96 -17.81 1.10
C ARG A 227 8.99 -17.21 0.07
N THR A 228 8.12 -16.30 0.49
CA THR A 228 7.16 -15.65 -0.40
C THR A 228 7.87 -14.89 -1.52
N ILE A 229 8.92 -14.12 -1.21
CA ILE A 229 9.69 -13.35 -2.19
C ILE A 229 10.39 -14.27 -3.18
N LEU A 230 11.04 -15.34 -2.72
CA LEU A 230 11.79 -16.26 -3.57
C LEU A 230 10.90 -17.10 -4.50
N HIS A 231 9.70 -17.46 -4.04
CA HIS A 231 8.76 -18.29 -4.80
C HIS A 231 7.71 -17.49 -5.59
N SER A 232 7.68 -16.17 -5.44
CA SER A 232 6.84 -15.31 -6.27
C SER A 232 7.36 -15.26 -7.71
N PRO A 233 6.50 -15.02 -8.71
CA PRO A 233 6.95 -14.53 -10.01
C PRO A 233 7.69 -13.20 -9.84
N TRP A 234 8.73 -12.96 -10.63
CA TRP A 234 9.50 -11.71 -10.63
C TRP A 234 9.32 -10.96 -11.94
N ALA A 235 9.50 -9.65 -11.85
CA ALA A 235 9.52 -8.75 -12.98
C ALA A 235 10.76 -7.87 -12.93
N LEU A 236 11.31 -7.58 -14.11
CA LEU A 236 12.21 -6.46 -14.30
C LEU A 236 11.35 -5.23 -14.62
N TYR A 237 11.44 -4.22 -13.77
CA TYR A 237 10.72 -2.97 -13.93
C TYR A 237 11.64 -1.90 -14.49
N ARG A 238 11.14 -1.14 -15.47
CA ARG A 238 11.67 0.16 -15.89
C ARG A 238 10.93 1.24 -15.12
N VAL A 239 11.67 2.02 -14.34
CA VAL A 239 11.13 3.10 -13.51
C VAL A 239 11.65 4.43 -14.02
N ARG A 240 10.73 5.35 -14.32
CA ARG A 240 11.03 6.73 -14.71
C ARG A 240 10.29 7.70 -13.81
N ARG A 241 10.95 8.78 -13.40
CA ARG A 241 10.33 9.84 -12.59
C ARG A 241 10.77 11.21 -13.01
N VAL A 242 9.85 12.17 -12.87
CA VAL A 242 10.12 13.60 -12.96
C VAL A 242 9.61 14.25 -11.69
N TYR A 243 10.52 14.71 -10.84
CA TYR A 243 10.23 15.42 -9.61
C TYR A 243 10.12 16.91 -9.89
N PHE A 244 9.07 17.55 -9.37
CA PHE A 244 8.88 19.01 -9.42
C PHE A 244 9.06 19.68 -8.06
N ALA A 245 9.01 18.90 -6.99
CA ALA A 245 9.29 19.31 -5.63
C ALA A 245 9.64 18.06 -4.79
N PRO A 246 10.11 18.21 -3.54
CA PRO A 246 10.35 17.07 -2.67
C PRO A 246 9.13 16.14 -2.58
N ALA A 247 9.33 14.84 -2.87
CA ALA A 247 8.28 13.80 -2.92
C ALA A 247 7.15 13.99 -3.95
N VAL A 248 7.12 15.08 -4.71
CA VAL A 248 6.15 15.37 -5.76
C VAL A 248 6.75 14.95 -7.11
N ALA A 249 6.35 13.78 -7.58
CA ALA A 249 6.84 13.23 -8.85
C ALA A 249 5.72 12.73 -9.75
N TRP A 250 5.87 12.99 -11.04
CA TRP A 250 5.27 12.19 -12.10
C TRP A 250 6.05 10.90 -12.23
N ARG A 251 5.37 9.78 -12.39
CA ARG A 251 5.97 8.44 -12.32
C ARG A 251 5.47 7.59 -13.48
N SER A 252 6.37 6.79 -14.02
CA SER A 252 6.08 5.72 -14.97
C SER A 252 6.80 4.47 -14.49
N VAL A 253 6.06 3.38 -14.33
CA VAL A 253 6.57 2.05 -14.00
C VAL A 253 6.05 1.12 -15.09
N HIS A 254 6.96 0.38 -15.73
CA HIS A 254 6.62 -0.57 -16.78
C HIS A 254 7.37 -1.88 -16.57
N THR A 255 6.65 -2.98 -16.73
CA THR A 255 7.19 -4.33 -16.72
C THR A 255 7.85 -4.60 -18.07
N VAL A 256 9.17 -4.77 -18.08
CA VAL A 256 9.93 -4.99 -19.31
C VAL A 256 10.36 -6.44 -19.50
N HIS A 257 10.30 -7.24 -18.45
CA HIS A 257 10.54 -8.69 -18.51
C HIS A 257 9.89 -9.37 -17.30
N ARG A 258 9.44 -10.61 -17.45
CA ARG A 258 8.93 -11.46 -16.36
C ARG A 258 9.70 -12.77 -16.34
N GLY A 259 9.90 -13.33 -15.16
CA GLY A 259 10.60 -14.59 -14.95
C GLY A 259 10.79 -14.90 -13.47
N THR A 260 11.76 -15.75 -13.18
CA THR A 260 12.23 -16.04 -11.82
C THR A 260 13.16 -14.94 -11.28
N PRO A 261 13.46 -14.91 -9.96
CA PRO A 261 14.48 -14.00 -9.42
C PRO A 261 15.81 -14.08 -10.18
N ASP A 262 16.28 -15.30 -10.48
CA ASP A 262 17.54 -15.52 -11.17
C ASP A 262 17.51 -15.05 -12.63
N GLU A 263 16.41 -15.30 -13.35
CA GLU A 263 16.24 -14.87 -14.73
C GLU A 263 16.24 -13.35 -14.84
N THR A 264 15.41 -12.68 -14.04
CA THR A 264 15.33 -11.21 -14.03
C THR A 264 16.67 -10.58 -13.64
N GLY A 265 17.39 -11.16 -12.67
CA GLY A 265 18.75 -10.76 -12.31
C GLY A 265 19.77 -10.95 -13.45
N ARG A 266 19.72 -12.07 -14.18
CA ARG A 266 20.55 -12.29 -15.38
C ARG A 266 20.24 -11.28 -16.48
N VAL A 267 18.97 -10.95 -16.70
CA VAL A 267 18.55 -9.95 -17.69
C VAL A 267 19.03 -8.56 -17.29
N LEU A 268 18.94 -8.16 -16.02
CA LEU A 268 19.47 -6.89 -15.52
C LEU A 268 20.99 -6.78 -15.77
N ARG A 269 21.76 -7.82 -15.41
CA ARG A 269 23.22 -7.86 -15.66
C ARG A 269 23.58 -7.87 -17.14
N TRP A 270 22.78 -8.52 -17.98
CA TRP A 270 22.95 -8.48 -19.42
C TRP A 270 22.69 -7.08 -19.98
N LEU A 271 21.61 -6.42 -19.56
CA LEU A 271 21.27 -5.06 -19.97
C LEU A 271 22.37 -4.08 -19.58
N ALA A 272 22.86 -4.17 -18.34
CA ALA A 272 23.97 -3.39 -17.81
C ALA A 272 25.21 -3.41 -18.72
N ARG A 273 25.60 -4.59 -19.22
CA ARG A 273 26.71 -4.73 -20.18
C ARG A 273 26.40 -4.09 -21.53
N LYS A 274 25.15 -4.15 -22.00
CA LYS A 274 24.73 -3.56 -23.28
C LYS A 274 24.73 -2.04 -23.25
N VAL A 275 24.25 -1.44 -22.15
CA VAL A 275 24.22 0.02 -21.98
C VAL A 275 25.51 0.58 -21.35
N LYS A 276 26.46 -0.30 -20.99
CA LYS A 276 27.74 0.04 -20.35
C LYS A 276 27.59 0.85 -19.06
N VAL A 277 26.65 0.45 -18.21
CA VAL A 277 26.40 1.07 -16.89
C VAL A 277 26.51 -0.02 -15.83
N THR A 278 27.26 0.27 -14.76
CA THR A 278 27.41 -0.64 -13.62
C THR A 278 26.16 -0.59 -12.73
N PRO A 279 25.50 -1.73 -12.44
CA PRO A 279 24.41 -1.77 -11.47
C PRO A 279 24.92 -1.46 -10.05
N VAL A 280 24.09 -0.80 -9.25
CA VAL A 280 24.37 -0.47 -7.86
C VAL A 280 23.44 -1.28 -6.96
N THR A 281 24.02 -2.05 -6.04
CA THR A 281 23.28 -2.73 -4.97
C THR A 281 23.31 -1.85 -3.72
N ASP A 282 22.14 -1.53 -3.17
CA ASP A 282 22.05 -0.77 -1.92
C ASP A 282 22.23 -1.66 -0.68
N THR A 283 22.26 -1.03 0.50
CA THR A 283 22.39 -1.72 1.80
C THR A 283 21.23 -2.66 2.11
N ARG A 284 20.12 -2.55 1.38
CA ARG A 284 18.90 -3.37 1.51
C ARG A 284 18.82 -4.43 0.41
N ALA A 285 19.96 -4.74 -0.21
CA ALA A 285 20.15 -5.77 -1.23
C ALA A 285 19.32 -5.58 -2.53
N HIS A 286 18.85 -4.36 -2.81
CA HIS A 286 18.21 -4.06 -4.10
C HIS A 286 19.25 -3.59 -5.11
N THR A 287 19.40 -4.34 -6.20
CA THR A 287 20.25 -3.96 -7.34
C THR A 287 19.48 -3.13 -8.36
N ARG A 288 19.92 -1.90 -8.59
CA ARG A 288 19.35 -0.98 -9.59
C ARG A 288 20.38 -0.62 -10.66
N LEU A 289 19.95 -0.65 -11.92
CA LEU A 289 20.72 -0.13 -13.05
C LEU A 289 20.28 1.31 -13.33
N TRP A 290 21.02 2.29 -12.81
CA TRP A 290 20.68 3.71 -12.94
C TRP A 290 21.15 4.31 -14.26
N LEU A 291 20.22 4.67 -15.14
CA LEU A 291 20.53 5.48 -16.32
C LEU A 291 20.62 6.97 -15.97
N ALA A 292 19.80 7.42 -15.01
CA ALA A 292 19.88 8.73 -14.38
C ALA A 292 19.46 8.65 -12.91
N GLN A 293 20.30 9.17 -12.03
CA GLN A 293 20.06 9.27 -10.60
C GLN A 293 20.07 10.74 -10.18
N ARG A 294 19.21 11.10 -9.23
CA ARG A 294 19.20 12.47 -8.69
C ARG A 294 20.48 12.74 -7.91
N PRO A 295 21.06 13.94 -8.03
CA PRO A 295 22.15 14.34 -7.16
C PRO A 295 21.68 14.33 -5.68
N PRO A 296 22.47 13.78 -4.74
CA PRO A 296 22.06 13.56 -3.35
C PRO A 296 21.52 14.81 -2.62
N ASP A 297 22.02 15.99 -2.97
CA ASP A 297 21.74 17.26 -2.28
C ASP A 297 21.15 18.36 -3.18
N SER A 298 20.76 18.02 -4.41
CA SER A 298 20.20 19.03 -5.31
C SER A 298 18.83 19.51 -4.81
N LYS A 299 18.71 20.83 -4.66
CA LYS A 299 17.46 21.53 -4.36
C LYS A 299 16.80 22.12 -5.62
N THR A 300 17.44 21.96 -6.77
CA THR A 300 16.94 22.48 -8.05
C THR A 300 15.99 21.46 -8.67
N TYR A 301 14.80 21.92 -9.03
CA TYR A 301 13.78 21.14 -9.72
C TYR A 301 13.51 21.76 -11.10
N PRO A 302 13.09 20.97 -12.11
CA PRO A 302 12.77 19.54 -12.04
C PRO A 302 14.00 18.63 -11.98
N GLN A 303 13.81 17.42 -11.41
CA GLN A 303 14.84 16.37 -11.36
C GLN A 303 14.30 15.07 -11.94
N VAL A 304 15.14 14.33 -12.69
CA VAL A 304 14.74 13.08 -13.33
C VAL A 304 15.41 11.86 -12.68
N GLU A 305 14.69 10.74 -12.65
CA GLU A 305 15.23 9.40 -12.37
C GLU A 305 14.86 8.47 -13.53
N CYS A 306 15.80 7.61 -13.93
CA CYS A 306 15.54 6.46 -14.79
C CYS A 306 16.42 5.30 -14.37
N PHE A 307 15.80 4.16 -14.08
CA PHE A 307 16.54 2.96 -13.74
C PHE A 307 15.73 1.69 -14.00
N PHE A 308 16.43 0.55 -13.97
CA PHE A 308 15.84 -0.77 -14.01
C PHE A 308 16.08 -1.50 -12.69
N VAL A 309 15.09 -2.22 -12.20
CA VAL A 309 15.17 -2.99 -10.94
C VAL A 309 14.35 -4.27 -11.04
N ALA A 310 14.85 -5.36 -10.48
CA ALA A 310 14.12 -6.62 -10.37
C ALA A 310 13.47 -6.72 -9.00
N ALA A 311 12.20 -7.16 -8.97
CA ALA A 311 11.43 -7.41 -7.74
C ALA A 311 10.27 -8.37 -8.04
N PRO A 312 9.54 -8.88 -7.02
CA PRO A 312 8.30 -9.63 -7.24
C PRO A 312 7.33 -8.92 -8.19
N ALA A 313 6.61 -9.70 -8.99
CA ALA A 313 5.80 -9.24 -10.13
C ALA A 313 4.39 -8.76 -9.73
N ASN A 314 4.29 -8.07 -8.61
CA ASN A 314 3.04 -7.65 -7.96
C ASN A 314 2.64 -6.19 -8.25
N VAL A 315 3.54 -5.39 -8.82
CA VAL A 315 3.29 -4.00 -9.18
C VAL A 315 2.76 -3.94 -10.60
N ALA A 316 1.65 -3.22 -10.81
CA ALA A 316 1.09 -3.00 -12.13
C ALA A 316 1.84 -1.89 -12.88
N ASP A 317 1.84 -2.02 -14.20
CA ASP A 317 2.29 -0.96 -15.08
C ASP A 317 1.40 0.27 -14.88
N LYS A 318 2.03 1.44 -14.75
CA LYS A 318 1.31 2.67 -14.48
C LYS A 318 2.07 3.88 -14.96
N GLN A 319 1.32 4.82 -15.52
CA GLN A 319 1.73 6.20 -15.75
C GLN A 319 0.49 7.06 -15.90
N ARG A 320 0.66 8.38 -15.75
CA ARG A 320 -0.40 9.33 -16.12
C ARG A 320 -0.29 9.65 -17.60
N ASP A 321 -1.40 10.01 -18.24
CA ASP A 321 -1.48 10.22 -19.69
C ASP A 321 -0.45 11.22 -20.23
N THR A 322 -0.21 12.31 -19.48
CA THR A 322 0.76 13.37 -19.88
C THR A 322 2.18 13.14 -19.36
N PHE A 323 2.50 11.93 -18.84
CA PHE A 323 3.84 11.63 -18.32
C PHE A 323 4.93 11.85 -19.38
N GLU A 324 4.72 11.39 -20.61
CA GLU A 324 5.73 11.48 -21.67
C GLU A 324 6.04 12.94 -22.05
N ASN A 325 5.06 13.85 -21.97
CA ASN A 325 5.28 15.27 -22.19
C ASN A 325 6.27 15.84 -21.16
N HIS A 326 6.09 15.51 -19.89
CA HIS A 326 7.03 15.90 -18.83
C HIS A 326 8.38 15.20 -18.95
N TRP A 327 8.41 13.95 -19.40
CA TRP A 327 9.65 13.22 -19.63
C TRP A 327 10.49 13.89 -20.72
N VAL A 328 9.88 14.16 -21.89
CA VAL A 328 10.55 14.82 -23.02
C VAL A 328 11.03 16.22 -22.67
N ALA A 329 10.24 16.99 -21.91
CA ALA A 329 10.59 18.37 -21.55
C ALA A 329 11.77 18.48 -20.55
N HIS A 330 12.08 17.43 -19.79
CA HIS A 330 13.01 17.53 -18.65
C HIS A 330 14.13 16.49 -18.65
N ALA A 331 14.00 15.38 -19.37
CA ALA A 331 15.10 14.43 -19.58
C ALA A 331 16.00 14.92 -20.72
N SER A 332 17.32 14.90 -20.52
CA SER A 332 18.28 15.26 -21.57
C SER A 332 18.19 14.29 -22.75
N ASP A 333 18.56 14.76 -23.95
CA ASP A 333 18.54 13.94 -25.17
C ASP A 333 19.35 12.66 -25.01
N ALA A 334 20.55 12.76 -24.44
CA ALA A 334 21.41 11.61 -24.14
C ALA A 334 20.75 10.60 -23.19
N LEU A 335 19.97 11.07 -22.19
CA LEU A 335 19.23 10.18 -21.31
C LEU A 335 18.08 9.50 -22.06
N ARG A 336 17.31 10.25 -22.86
CA ARG A 336 16.19 9.73 -23.65
C ARG A 336 16.66 8.68 -24.66
N GLU A 337 17.75 8.95 -25.37
CA GLU A 337 18.38 8.00 -26.29
C GLU A 337 18.81 6.72 -25.60
N ARG A 338 19.51 6.83 -24.46
CA ARG A 338 19.97 5.66 -23.69
C ARG A 338 18.80 4.84 -23.13
N ASP A 339 17.76 5.51 -22.67
CA ASP A 339 16.55 4.90 -22.13
C ASP A 339 15.76 4.15 -23.23
N VAL A 340 15.61 4.75 -24.42
CA VAL A 340 15.04 4.10 -25.61
C VAL A 340 15.90 2.92 -26.06
N GLN A 341 17.23 3.09 -26.11
CA GLN A 341 18.15 2.02 -26.48
C GLN A 341 18.07 0.83 -25.51
N ALA A 342 17.97 1.10 -24.21
CA ALA A 342 17.79 0.07 -23.18
C ALA A 342 16.48 -0.70 -23.38
N ALA A 343 15.38 0.01 -23.65
CA ALA A 343 14.08 -0.60 -23.93
C ALA A 343 14.13 -1.46 -25.22
N ASP A 344 14.76 -0.98 -26.28
CA ASP A 344 14.90 -1.70 -27.54
C ASP A 344 15.76 -2.98 -27.40
N TYR A 345 16.83 -2.94 -26.60
CA TYR A 345 17.59 -4.15 -26.28
C TYR A 345 16.69 -5.21 -25.63
N LEU A 346 15.87 -4.83 -24.66
CA LEU A 346 14.96 -5.75 -23.98
C LEU A 346 13.87 -6.28 -24.92
N TYR A 347 13.30 -5.42 -25.77
CA TYR A 347 12.32 -5.80 -26.78
C TYR A 347 12.89 -6.84 -27.76
N ARG A 348 14.07 -6.59 -28.33
CA ARG A 348 14.76 -7.52 -29.24
C ARG A 348 15.13 -8.84 -28.58
N ARG A 349 15.44 -8.82 -27.28
CA ARG A 349 15.71 -10.04 -26.50
C ARG A 349 14.45 -10.88 -26.27
N ALA A 350 13.30 -10.24 -26.06
CA ALA A 350 12.04 -10.92 -25.78
C ALA A 350 11.39 -11.54 -27.03
N ARG A 351 11.74 -11.06 -28.23
CA ARG A 351 11.24 -11.66 -29.49
C ARG A 351 11.70 -13.12 -29.61
N PRO A 352 10.78 -14.06 -29.92
CA PRO A 352 11.17 -15.40 -30.33
C PRO A 352 12.14 -15.29 -31.50
N ARG A 353 13.26 -16.01 -31.45
CA ARG A 353 14.10 -16.16 -32.64
C ARG A 353 13.29 -16.95 -33.65
N THR A 354 12.76 -16.28 -34.68
CA THR A 354 12.25 -16.97 -35.87
C THR A 354 13.41 -17.81 -36.41
N ALA A 355 13.26 -19.13 -36.40
CA ALA A 355 14.20 -20.03 -37.04
C ALA A 355 14.25 -19.65 -38.52
N HIS A 356 15.34 -19.03 -38.96
CA HIS A 356 15.71 -19.05 -40.37
C HIS A 356 16.20 -20.46 -40.66
N THR A 357 15.27 -21.31 -41.09
CA THR A 357 15.61 -22.51 -41.83
C THR A 357 16.10 -22.03 -43.19
N SER A 358 17.41 -21.84 -43.32
CA SER A 358 18.05 -21.74 -44.62
C SER A 358 17.96 -23.11 -45.28
N THR A 359 16.86 -23.39 -45.99
CA THR A 359 16.88 -24.37 -47.07
C THR A 359 17.76 -23.81 -48.19
N ILE A 360 19.05 -24.12 -48.10
CA ILE A 360 19.91 -24.16 -49.27
C ILE A 360 19.53 -25.46 -49.98
N THR A 361 18.66 -25.33 -50.99
CA THR A 361 18.52 -26.32 -52.05
C THR A 361 19.18 -25.70 -53.26
N ALA A 362 20.39 -26.17 -53.58
CA ALA A 362 21.01 -25.96 -54.88
C ALA A 362 21.24 -27.34 -55.49
N ALA A 363 20.78 -27.45 -56.74
CA ALA A 363 20.69 -28.64 -57.58
C ALA A 363 22.04 -29.26 -57.93
#